data_AF-A0A4Y3QLE6-F1
#
_entry.id   AF-A0A4Y3QLE6-F1
#
_cell.length_a   1.000
_cell.length_b   1.000
_cell.length_c   1.000
_cell.angle_alpha   90.00
_cell.angle_beta   90.00
_cell.angle_gamma   90.00
#
_symmetry.space_group_name_H-M   'P 1'
#
loop_
_entity.id
_entity.type
_entity.pdbx_description
1 polymer ?
#
loop_
_entity_poly.entity_id
_entity_poly.type
_entity_poly.pdbx_seq_one_letter_code
_entity_poly.pdbx_strand_id
1 'polypeptide(L)'
;MRIRTTSTQRTYRYVRVALIGATVFLAVGVGLELASGEGLLSVSAAYYTPAGPVLTGALSAVALALLALSGRSLEQGLLDIAAVLALAIAFVPTAVSSSACLDGTQCVPPEVRPTVANNAVAVASVILLGVIVAGILARVQGTASRGVALTIGIIVALVAGGAAWAVLAPEAFLRWAHEVAAVAFFVLIAAVASIAAWWPRRSGRRRRGVRLAYAAVAVGIVLTLVLLVLGVVSGLERTGFPVVLVGESVALALFAVFWLVQTVELWNDVDPPLRE
;
A
#
# COMPACT_ATOMS: atom_id res chain seq x y z
N MET A 1 29.98 -26.99 2.54
CA MET A 1 29.33 -26.42 3.74
C MET A 1 27.90 -26.00 3.36
N ARG A 2 26.86 -26.78 3.71
CA ARG A 2 25.46 -26.40 3.41
C ARG A 2 25.06 -25.30 4.38
N ILE A 3 24.89 -24.08 3.90
CA ILE A 3 24.36 -22.96 4.69
C ILE A 3 22.92 -23.33 5.07
N ARG A 4 22.69 -23.73 6.32
CA ARG A 4 21.34 -23.92 6.86
C ARG A 4 20.74 -22.53 7.10
N THR A 5 19.81 -22.11 6.24
CA THR A 5 18.98 -20.92 6.49
C THR A 5 18.16 -21.13 7.76
N THR A 6 18.04 -20.11 8.63
CA THR A 6 17.13 -20.19 9.79
C THR A 6 15.67 -20.15 9.33
N SER A 7 14.74 -20.61 10.18
CA SER A 7 13.30 -20.51 9.90
C SER A 7 12.86 -19.06 9.69
N THR A 8 13.31 -18.15 10.56
CA THR A 8 13.03 -16.70 10.48
C THR A 8 13.49 -16.10 9.15
N GLN A 9 14.74 -16.34 8.76
CA GLN A 9 15.29 -15.86 7.50
C GLN A 9 14.45 -16.30 6.30
N ARG A 10 14.02 -17.56 6.29
CA ARG A 10 13.17 -18.11 5.24
C ARG A 10 11.81 -17.42 5.19
N THR A 11 11.18 -17.17 6.35
CA THR A 11 9.92 -16.44 6.44
C THR A 11 10.05 -15.03 5.85
N TYR A 12 11.03 -14.23 6.29
CA TYR A 12 11.20 -12.87 5.78
C TYR A 12 11.46 -12.82 4.26
N ARG A 13 12.24 -13.77 3.73
CA ARG A 13 12.42 -13.91 2.27
C ARG A 13 11.09 -14.15 1.56
N TYR A 14 10.31 -15.12 2.05
CA TYR A 14 9.03 -15.47 1.43
C TYR A 14 8.02 -14.36 1.53
N VAL A 15 7.98 -13.60 2.62
CA VAL A 15 7.07 -12.45 2.74
C VAL A 15 7.44 -11.34 1.75
N ARG A 16 8.74 -11.04 1.55
CA ARG A 16 9.15 -10.06 0.52
C ARG A 16 8.88 -10.56 -0.91
N VAL A 17 9.11 -11.85 -1.16
CA VAL A 17 8.76 -12.47 -2.45
C VAL A 17 7.25 -12.47 -2.68
N ALA A 18 6.45 -12.64 -1.62
CA ALA A 18 4.99 -12.54 -1.69
C ALA A 18 4.52 -11.13 -2.05
N LEU A 19 5.21 -10.06 -1.61
CA LEU A 19 4.91 -8.69 -2.04
C LEU A 19 5.10 -8.53 -3.55
N ILE A 20 6.22 -9.01 -4.09
CA ILE A 20 6.48 -9.01 -5.54
C ILE A 20 5.42 -9.85 -6.25
N GLY A 21 5.13 -11.05 -5.73
CA GLY A 21 4.13 -11.96 -6.29
C GLY A 21 2.72 -11.37 -6.30
N ALA A 22 2.31 -10.67 -5.23
CA ALA A 22 1.03 -9.98 -5.15
C ALA A 22 0.94 -8.82 -6.17
N THR A 23 2.02 -8.06 -6.35
CA THR A 23 2.05 -7.01 -7.39
C THR A 23 1.99 -7.58 -8.80
N VAL A 24 2.69 -8.69 -9.07
CA VAL A 24 2.61 -9.38 -10.37
C VAL A 24 1.22 -9.98 -10.58
N PHE A 25 0.63 -10.59 -9.55
CA PHE A 25 -0.74 -11.12 -9.61
C PHE A 25 -1.75 -10.03 -9.96
N LEU A 26 -1.65 -8.86 -9.33
CA LEU A 26 -2.44 -7.68 -9.68
C LEU A 26 -2.20 -7.24 -11.13
N ALA A 27 -0.95 -7.10 -11.55
CA ALA A 27 -0.60 -6.66 -12.90
C ALA A 27 -1.13 -7.63 -13.97
N VAL A 28 -1.12 -8.93 -13.72
CA VAL A 28 -1.70 -9.94 -14.62
C VAL A 28 -3.21 -9.81 -14.68
N GLY A 29 -3.91 -9.70 -13.54
CA GLY A 29 -5.37 -9.54 -13.53
C GLY A 29 -5.84 -8.30 -14.30
N VAL A 30 -5.18 -7.16 -14.05
CA VAL A 30 -5.47 -5.89 -14.73
C VAL A 30 -5.08 -5.96 -16.21
N GLY A 31 -3.96 -6.60 -16.55
CA GLY A 31 -3.53 -6.78 -17.93
C GLY A 31 -4.47 -7.67 -18.75
N LEU A 32 -5.04 -8.71 -18.15
CA LEU A 32 -6.07 -9.55 -18.77
C LEU A 32 -7.35 -8.76 -19.02
N GLU A 33 -7.76 -7.90 -18.08
CA GLU A 33 -8.90 -7.01 -18.25
C GLU A 33 -8.66 -5.98 -19.35
N LEU A 34 -7.47 -5.38 -19.42
CA LEU A 34 -7.12 -4.48 -20.52
C LEU A 34 -7.15 -5.18 -21.89
N ALA A 35 -6.79 -6.47 -21.93
CA ALA A 35 -6.83 -7.26 -23.16
C ALA A 35 -8.25 -7.70 -23.56
N SER A 36 -9.24 -7.65 -22.66
CA SER A 36 -10.64 -7.98 -22.95
C SER A 36 -11.31 -6.93 -23.84
N GLY A 37 -10.77 -5.70 -23.87
CA GLY A 37 -11.24 -4.60 -24.69
C GLY A 37 -12.17 -3.61 -23.99
N GLU A 38 -12.49 -3.82 -22.70
CA GLU A 38 -13.40 -2.93 -21.96
C GLU A 38 -12.75 -1.61 -21.49
N GLY A 39 -11.41 -1.50 -21.55
CA GLY A 39 -10.67 -0.28 -21.28
C GLY A 39 -10.74 0.19 -19.81
N LEU A 40 -9.59 0.25 -19.12
CA LEU A 40 -9.53 0.76 -17.74
C LEU A 40 -9.01 2.19 -17.72
N LEU A 41 -9.67 3.05 -16.94
CA LEU A 41 -9.20 4.43 -16.70
C LEU A 41 -8.17 4.51 -15.56
N SER A 42 -8.19 3.53 -14.65
CA SER A 42 -7.25 3.35 -13.56
C SER A 42 -7.06 1.86 -13.24
N VAL A 43 -5.95 1.50 -12.61
CA VAL A 43 -5.74 0.14 -12.07
C VAL A 43 -6.80 -0.15 -11.01
N SER A 44 -7.11 0.82 -10.15
CA SER A 44 -8.12 0.67 -9.10
C SER A 44 -9.54 0.51 -9.62
N ALA A 45 -9.85 0.98 -10.84
CA ALA A 45 -11.16 0.73 -11.49
C ALA A 45 -11.40 -0.76 -11.77
N ALA A 46 -10.36 -1.60 -11.78
CA ALA A 46 -10.49 -3.05 -11.87
C ALA A 46 -11.37 -3.65 -10.76
N TYR A 47 -11.58 -2.94 -9.65
CA TYR A 47 -12.53 -3.32 -8.60
C TYR A 47 -13.92 -3.68 -9.16
N TYR A 48 -14.38 -2.97 -10.18
CA TYR A 48 -15.71 -3.10 -10.77
C TYR A 48 -15.79 -4.13 -11.91
N THR A 49 -14.71 -4.86 -12.15
CA THR A 49 -14.56 -5.81 -13.27
C THR A 49 -14.32 -7.23 -12.75
N PRO A 50 -14.28 -8.26 -13.62
CA PRO A 50 -13.82 -9.60 -13.23
C PRO A 50 -12.46 -9.64 -12.52
N ALA A 51 -11.58 -8.64 -12.71
CA ALA A 51 -10.32 -8.51 -11.99
C ALA A 51 -10.45 -7.98 -10.53
N GLY A 52 -11.65 -7.60 -10.07
CA GLY A 52 -11.88 -7.05 -8.74
C GLY A 52 -11.40 -7.94 -7.58
N PRO A 53 -11.71 -9.26 -7.57
CA PRO A 53 -11.16 -10.18 -6.57
C PRO A 53 -9.63 -10.26 -6.55
N VAL A 54 -8.98 -10.11 -7.71
CA VAL A 54 -7.52 -10.08 -7.83
C VAL A 54 -6.96 -8.81 -7.17
N LEU A 55 -7.58 -7.65 -7.42
CA LEU A 55 -7.21 -6.38 -6.79
C LEU A 55 -7.30 -6.46 -5.26
N THR A 56 -8.47 -6.85 -4.74
CA THR A 56 -8.72 -6.93 -3.29
C THR A 56 -7.80 -7.96 -2.62
N GLY A 57 -7.61 -9.12 -3.27
CA GLY A 57 -6.74 -10.19 -2.78
C GLY A 57 -5.26 -9.79 -2.75
N ALA A 58 -4.77 -9.16 -3.81
CA ALA A 58 -3.39 -8.69 -3.90
C ALA A 58 -3.09 -7.62 -2.84
N LEU A 59 -3.96 -6.62 -2.69
CA LEU A 59 -3.79 -5.55 -1.70
C LEU A 59 -3.91 -6.06 -0.26
N SER A 60 -4.78 -7.03 0.00
CA SER A 60 -4.86 -7.71 1.30
C SER A 60 -3.58 -8.49 1.63
N ALA A 61 -3.04 -9.22 0.64
CA ALA A 61 -1.76 -9.91 0.80
C ALA A 61 -0.60 -8.93 1.02
N VAL A 62 -0.59 -7.80 0.31
CA VAL A 62 0.36 -6.71 0.52
C VAL A 62 0.26 -6.18 1.95
N ALA A 63 -0.94 -5.84 2.42
CA ALA A 63 -1.14 -5.34 3.79
C ALA A 63 -0.57 -6.28 4.86
N LEU A 64 -0.90 -7.58 4.78
CA LEU A 64 -0.40 -8.58 5.72
C LEU A 64 1.13 -8.74 5.63
N ALA A 65 1.69 -8.69 4.43
CA ALA A 65 3.13 -8.81 4.24
C ALA A 65 3.89 -7.57 4.76
N LEU A 66 3.35 -6.36 4.57
CA LEU A 66 3.90 -5.14 5.14
C LEU A 66 3.89 -5.17 6.67
N LEU A 67 2.78 -5.62 7.26
CA LEU A 67 2.66 -5.81 8.71
C LEU A 67 3.64 -6.87 9.23
N ALA A 68 3.80 -8.00 8.52
CA ALA A 68 4.73 -9.06 8.93
C ALA A 68 6.21 -8.67 8.81
N LEU A 69 6.54 -7.73 7.92
CA LEU A 69 7.89 -7.19 7.75
C LEU A 69 8.18 -6.00 8.65
N SER A 70 7.22 -5.52 9.43
CA SER A 70 7.41 -4.40 10.32
C SER A 70 8.39 -4.81 11.44
N GLY A 71 9.62 -4.28 11.35
CA GLY A 71 10.74 -4.60 12.25
C GLY A 71 10.68 -3.82 13.57
N ARG A 72 11.81 -3.47 14.20
CA ARG A 72 11.88 -2.55 15.37
C ARG A 72 12.57 -1.23 15.00
N SER A 73 11.87 -0.27 14.41
CA SER A 73 12.42 1.07 14.09
C SER A 73 11.34 2.06 13.61
N LEU A 74 11.73 3.28 13.20
CA LEU A 74 10.82 4.21 12.53
C LEU A 74 10.22 3.63 11.23
N GLU A 75 10.98 2.79 10.52
CA GLU A 75 10.47 2.09 9.32
C GLU A 75 9.31 1.14 9.67
N GLN A 76 9.26 0.60 10.90
CA GLN A 76 8.16 -0.25 11.38
C GLN A 76 6.83 0.51 11.33
N GLY A 77 6.77 1.67 11.97
CA GLY A 77 5.53 2.43 12.07
C GLY A 77 5.01 2.88 10.71
N LEU A 78 5.92 3.23 9.78
CA LEU A 78 5.54 3.60 8.41
C LEU A 78 4.94 2.42 7.64
N LEU A 79 5.52 1.21 7.77
CA LEU A 79 4.99 0.01 7.12
C LEU A 79 3.67 -0.47 7.74
N ASP A 80 3.51 -0.34 9.07
CA ASP A 80 2.25 -0.65 9.76
C ASP A 80 1.11 0.27 9.31
N ILE A 81 1.40 1.57 9.18
CA ILE A 81 0.42 2.54 8.65
C ILE A 81 0.13 2.26 7.17
N ALA A 82 1.15 1.94 6.37
CA ALA A 82 0.97 1.56 4.97
C ALA A 82 0.12 0.29 4.82
N ALA A 83 0.26 -0.70 5.73
CA ALA A 83 -0.58 -1.89 5.74
C ALA A 83 -2.07 -1.56 5.94
N VAL A 84 -2.37 -0.64 6.87
CA VAL A 84 -3.74 -0.15 7.10
C VAL A 84 -4.30 0.56 5.88
N LEU A 85 -3.51 1.44 5.25
CA LEU A 85 -3.91 2.13 4.03
C LEU A 85 -4.11 1.17 2.86
N ALA A 86 -3.29 0.13 2.72
CA ALA A 86 -3.48 -0.90 1.70
C ALA A 86 -4.82 -1.63 1.84
N LEU A 87 -5.27 -1.93 3.07
CA LEU A 87 -6.62 -2.47 3.29
C LEU A 87 -7.71 -1.45 2.97
N ALA A 88 -7.51 -0.17 3.28
CA ALA A 88 -8.47 0.86 2.89
C ALA A 88 -8.62 0.92 1.35
N ILE A 89 -7.51 0.91 0.61
CA ILE A 89 -7.51 0.88 -0.86
C ILE A 89 -8.20 -0.38 -1.40
N ALA A 90 -8.01 -1.53 -0.74
CA ALA A 90 -8.60 -2.80 -1.17
C ALA A 90 -10.13 -2.84 -1.05
N PHE A 91 -10.68 -2.21 -0.02
CA PHE A 91 -12.09 -2.38 0.36
C PHE A 91 -12.94 -1.12 0.20
N VAL A 92 -12.32 0.05 0.01
CA VAL A 92 -12.99 1.31 -0.36
C VAL A 92 -12.60 1.61 -1.81
N PRO A 93 -13.49 1.41 -2.79
CA PRO A 93 -13.14 1.53 -4.20
C PRO A 93 -12.98 2.98 -4.65
N THR A 94 -12.23 3.18 -5.73
CA THR A 94 -12.10 4.49 -6.39
C THR A 94 -13.42 4.90 -7.05
N ALA A 95 -13.68 6.21 -7.14
CA ALA A 95 -14.84 6.72 -7.85
C ALA A 95 -14.63 6.59 -9.37
N VAL A 96 -15.64 6.08 -10.07
CA VAL A 96 -15.58 5.84 -11.51
C VAL A 96 -16.62 6.67 -12.26
N SER A 97 -16.38 6.90 -13.55
CA SER A 97 -17.41 7.38 -14.47
C SER A 97 -18.21 6.19 -14.99
N SER A 98 -19.46 6.05 -14.58
CA SER A 98 -20.38 5.02 -15.08
C SER A 98 -21.74 5.62 -15.41
N SER A 99 -22.55 4.90 -16.18
CA SER A 99 -23.95 5.30 -16.47
C SER A 99 -24.84 5.34 -15.23
N ALA A 100 -24.44 4.67 -14.15
CA ALA A 100 -25.10 4.74 -12.85
C ALA A 100 -24.76 6.04 -12.09
N CYS A 101 -23.73 6.78 -12.50
CA CYS A 101 -23.39 8.08 -11.95
C CYS A 101 -24.15 9.19 -12.68
N LEU A 102 -25.01 9.90 -11.94
CA LEU A 102 -25.76 11.04 -12.46
C LEU A 102 -24.81 12.20 -12.82
N ASP A 103 -25.21 12.97 -13.84
CA ASP A 103 -24.56 14.22 -14.27
C ASP A 103 -23.09 14.10 -14.71
N GLY A 104 -22.65 12.92 -15.16
CA GLY A 104 -21.29 12.71 -15.66
C GLY A 104 -20.20 12.87 -14.60
N THR A 105 -20.57 12.87 -13.32
CA THR A 105 -19.65 12.99 -12.19
C THR A 105 -19.06 11.63 -11.83
N GLN A 106 -17.80 11.59 -11.36
CA GLN A 106 -17.23 10.36 -10.81
C GLN A 106 -17.92 10.02 -9.48
N CYS A 107 -18.37 8.78 -9.34
CA CYS A 107 -19.07 8.29 -8.17
C CYS A 107 -18.76 6.81 -7.88
N VAL A 108 -19.05 6.38 -6.64
CA VAL A 108 -19.20 4.94 -6.35
C VAL A 108 -20.64 4.55 -6.68
N PRO A 109 -20.85 3.61 -7.63
CA PRO A 109 -22.20 3.22 -8.07
C PRO A 109 -23.09 2.80 -6.90
N PRO A 110 -24.37 3.23 -6.86
CA PRO A 110 -25.28 2.96 -5.74
C PRO A 110 -25.38 1.49 -5.33
N GLU A 111 -25.36 0.58 -6.30
CA GLU A 111 -25.41 -0.87 -6.13
C GLU A 111 -24.21 -1.44 -5.36
N VAL A 112 -23.06 -0.77 -5.39
CA VAL A 112 -21.83 -1.22 -4.69
C VAL A 112 -21.75 -0.65 -3.27
N ARG A 113 -22.45 0.45 -2.97
CA ARG A 113 -22.34 1.16 -1.67
C ARG A 113 -22.62 0.28 -0.45
N PRO A 114 -23.63 -0.62 -0.42
CA PRO A 114 -23.84 -1.52 0.71
C PRO A 114 -22.64 -2.45 0.96
N THR A 115 -22.00 -2.94 -0.10
CA THR A 115 -20.78 -3.76 -0.02
C THR A 115 -19.62 -2.94 0.56
N VAL A 116 -19.46 -1.68 0.14
CA VAL A 116 -18.44 -0.78 0.71
C VAL A 116 -18.68 -0.55 2.20
N ALA A 117 -19.92 -0.28 2.61
CA ALA A 117 -20.25 -0.07 4.02
C ALA A 117 -19.93 -1.31 4.87
N ASN A 118 -20.36 -2.50 4.43
CA ASN A 118 -20.07 -3.76 5.10
C ASN A 118 -18.56 -4.00 5.23
N ASN A 119 -17.83 -3.85 4.12
CA ASN A 119 -16.40 -4.13 4.07
C ASN A 119 -15.58 -3.12 4.87
N ALA A 120 -15.94 -1.83 4.83
CA ALA A 120 -15.29 -0.79 5.61
C ALA A 120 -15.40 -1.05 7.12
N VAL A 121 -16.58 -1.47 7.60
CA VAL A 121 -16.79 -1.84 9.01
C VAL A 121 -15.98 -3.09 9.37
N ALA A 122 -15.95 -4.11 8.50
CA ALA A 122 -15.18 -5.32 8.73
C ALA A 122 -13.66 -5.03 8.81
N VAL A 123 -13.13 -4.24 7.87
CA VAL A 123 -11.73 -3.82 7.84
C VAL A 123 -11.38 -2.99 9.08
N ALA A 124 -12.19 -1.98 9.42
CA ALA A 124 -11.99 -1.17 10.63
C ALA A 124 -11.96 -2.05 11.89
N SER A 125 -12.86 -3.02 12.00
CA SER A 125 -12.94 -3.94 13.14
C SER A 125 -11.68 -4.82 13.26
N VAL A 126 -11.20 -5.38 12.14
CA VAL A 126 -9.97 -6.19 12.12
C VAL A 126 -8.73 -5.36 12.44
N ILE A 127 -8.64 -4.12 11.94
CA ILE A 127 -7.53 -3.22 12.27
C ILE A 127 -7.54 -2.89 13.77
N LEU A 128 -8.69 -2.55 14.34
CA LEU A 128 -8.80 -2.24 15.77
C LEU A 128 -8.46 -3.46 16.63
N LEU A 129 -8.92 -4.64 16.26
CA LEU A 129 -8.53 -5.89 16.92
C LEU A 129 -7.00 -6.08 16.86
N GLY A 130 -6.40 -5.90 15.68
CA GLY A 130 -4.95 -5.99 15.49
C GLY A 130 -4.18 -5.01 16.37
N VAL A 131 -4.65 -3.76 16.47
CA VAL A 131 -4.07 -2.74 17.35
C VAL A 131 -4.18 -3.12 18.83
N ILE A 132 -5.34 -3.63 19.27
CA ILE A 132 -5.55 -4.07 20.66
C ILE A 132 -4.59 -5.21 20.99
N VAL A 133 -4.51 -6.23 20.12
CA VAL A 133 -3.62 -7.38 20.29
C VAL A 133 -2.16 -6.94 20.29
N ALA A 134 -1.75 -6.07 19.36
CA ALA A 134 -0.40 -5.53 19.30
C ALA A 134 -0.05 -4.74 20.58
N GLY A 135 -0.99 -3.95 21.10
CA GLY A 135 -0.83 -3.24 22.37
C GLY A 135 -0.63 -4.17 23.56
N ILE A 136 -1.45 -5.23 23.66
CA ILE A 136 -1.33 -6.25 24.72
C ILE A 136 0.03 -6.95 24.63
N LEU A 137 0.40 -7.43 23.44
CA LEU A 137 1.68 -8.12 23.21
C LEU A 137 2.86 -7.21 23.54
N ALA A 138 2.82 -5.94 23.15
CA ALA A 138 3.87 -4.98 23.46
C ALA A 138 4.05 -4.78 24.98
N ARG A 139 2.96 -4.80 25.74
CA ARG A 139 3.02 -4.69 27.22
C ARG A 139 3.53 -5.97 27.86
N VAL A 140 3.01 -7.13 27.46
CA VAL A 140 3.37 -8.44 28.04
C VAL A 140 4.83 -8.79 27.73
N GLN A 141 5.31 -8.47 26.54
CA GLN A 141 6.69 -8.76 26.12
C GLN A 141 7.70 -7.69 26.54
N GLY A 142 7.27 -6.62 27.22
CA GLY A 142 8.14 -5.52 27.62
C GLY A 142 8.71 -4.71 26.45
N THR A 143 8.10 -4.76 25.27
CA THR A 143 8.54 -4.06 24.05
C THR A 143 7.78 -2.74 23.81
N ALA A 144 6.90 -2.36 24.74
CA ALA A 144 6.16 -1.10 24.70
C ALA A 144 7.13 0.10 24.71
N SER A 145 7.12 0.87 23.63
CA SER A 145 7.93 2.08 23.47
C SER A 145 7.06 3.25 23.00
N ARG A 146 7.60 4.47 23.07
CA ARG A 146 6.93 5.67 22.53
C ARG A 146 6.60 5.52 21.04
N GLY A 147 7.46 4.87 20.26
CA GLY A 147 7.23 4.62 18.83
C GLY A 147 6.06 3.68 18.57
N VAL A 148 5.95 2.60 19.36
CA VAL A 148 4.81 1.67 19.28
C VAL A 148 3.50 2.38 19.66
N ALA A 149 3.51 3.14 20.78
CA ALA A 149 2.34 3.88 21.22
C ALA A 149 1.90 4.95 20.19
N LEU A 150 2.86 5.65 19.58
CA LEU A 150 2.60 6.62 18.52
C LEU A 150 1.99 5.95 17.27
N THR A 151 2.55 4.82 16.83
CA THR A 151 2.04 4.08 15.67
C THR A 151 0.61 3.60 15.92
N ILE A 152 0.35 3.00 17.09
CA ILE A 152 -1.00 2.61 17.53
C ILE A 152 -1.94 3.83 17.52
N GLY A 153 -1.51 4.95 18.11
CA GLY A 153 -2.30 6.17 18.16
C GLY A 153 -2.66 6.70 16.77
N ILE A 154 -1.71 6.69 15.83
CA ILE A 154 -1.95 7.10 14.44
C ILE A 154 -2.94 6.15 13.76
N ILE A 155 -2.78 4.83 13.90
CA ILE A 155 -3.70 3.86 13.29
C ILE A 155 -5.12 4.03 13.85
N VAL A 156 -5.27 4.19 15.17
CA VAL A 156 -6.58 4.46 15.80
C VAL A 156 -7.16 5.77 15.28
N ALA A 157 -6.35 6.83 15.16
CA ALA A 157 -6.80 8.11 14.62
C ALA A 157 -7.22 8.00 13.15
N LEU A 158 -6.52 7.20 12.33
CA LEU A 158 -6.89 6.95 10.94
C LEU A 158 -8.23 6.21 10.84
N VAL A 159 -8.43 5.16 11.63
CA VAL A 159 -9.70 4.40 11.65
C VAL A 159 -10.85 5.28 12.14
N ALA A 160 -10.67 5.98 13.26
CA ALA A 160 -11.68 6.86 13.83
C ALA A 160 -11.99 8.05 12.92
N GLY A 161 -10.97 8.66 12.33
CA GLY A 161 -11.11 9.75 11.37
C GLY A 161 -11.80 9.32 10.08
N GLY A 162 -11.45 8.15 9.54
CA GLY A 162 -12.13 7.55 8.40
C GLY A 162 -13.59 7.23 8.68
N ALA A 163 -13.90 6.65 9.84
CA ALA A 163 -15.27 6.38 10.26
C ALA A 163 -16.09 7.67 10.45
N ALA A 164 -15.51 8.69 11.11
CA ALA A 164 -16.14 9.99 11.26
C ALA A 164 -16.40 10.64 9.89
N TRP A 165 -15.45 10.55 8.96
CA TRP A 165 -15.61 11.07 7.61
C TRP A 165 -16.74 10.36 6.86
N ALA A 166 -16.80 9.02 6.92
CA ALA A 166 -17.86 8.24 6.31
C ALA A 166 -19.26 8.58 6.85
N VAL A 167 -19.38 8.91 8.13
CA VAL A 167 -20.67 9.27 8.76
C VAL A 167 -21.05 10.73 8.51
N LEU A 168 -20.10 11.67 8.66
CA LEU A 168 -20.36 13.10 8.59
C LEU A 168 -20.44 13.62 7.14
N ALA A 169 -19.71 13.00 6.22
CA ALA A 169 -19.69 13.39 4.80
C ALA A 169 -19.54 12.17 3.87
N PRO A 170 -20.55 11.27 3.83
CA PRO A 170 -20.50 10.00 3.10
C PRO A 170 -20.19 10.16 1.60
N GLU A 171 -20.78 11.13 0.92
CA GLU A 171 -20.52 11.36 -0.51
C GLU A 171 -19.08 11.83 -0.76
N ALA A 172 -18.53 12.65 0.14
CA ALA A 172 -17.13 13.06 0.05
C ALA A 172 -16.18 11.90 0.35
N PHE A 173 -16.53 11.06 1.33
CA PHE A 173 -15.78 9.84 1.65
C PHE A 173 -15.74 8.89 0.44
N LEU A 174 -16.89 8.56 -0.14
CA LEU A 174 -16.97 7.68 -1.31
C LEU A 174 -16.20 8.26 -2.52
N ARG A 175 -16.15 9.58 -2.66
CA ARG A 175 -15.44 10.22 -3.77
C ARG A 175 -13.92 10.25 -3.58
N TRP A 176 -13.42 10.41 -2.36
CA TRP A 176 -12.01 10.77 -2.13
C TRP A 176 -11.22 9.81 -1.24
N ALA A 177 -11.88 8.96 -0.44
CA ALA A 177 -11.17 8.14 0.56
C ALA A 177 -10.15 7.20 -0.08
N HIS A 178 -10.48 6.61 -1.24
CA HIS A 178 -9.55 5.76 -1.99
C HIS A 178 -8.31 6.55 -2.42
N GLU A 179 -8.48 7.68 -3.11
CA GLU A 179 -7.38 8.49 -3.63
C GLU A 179 -6.48 9.01 -2.51
N VAL A 180 -7.08 9.48 -1.42
CA VAL A 180 -6.33 9.92 -0.24
C VAL A 180 -5.52 8.77 0.35
N ALA A 181 -6.10 7.57 0.46
CA ALA A 181 -5.40 6.40 0.98
C ALA A 181 -4.28 5.93 0.04
N ALA A 182 -4.50 5.92 -1.28
CA ALA A 182 -3.53 5.53 -2.29
C ALA A 182 -2.33 6.49 -2.33
N VAL A 183 -2.57 7.79 -2.36
CA VAL A 183 -1.51 8.80 -2.31
C VAL A 183 -0.73 8.69 -1.00
N ALA A 184 -1.41 8.61 0.14
CA ALA A 184 -0.77 8.45 1.44
C ALA A 184 0.09 7.17 1.50
N PHE A 185 -0.41 6.06 0.98
CA PHE A 185 0.33 4.80 0.90
C PHE A 185 1.65 4.96 0.13
N PHE A 186 1.60 5.50 -1.10
CA PHE A 186 2.81 5.67 -1.91
C PHE A 186 3.77 6.71 -1.33
N VAL A 187 3.26 7.77 -0.66
CA VAL A 187 4.11 8.70 0.09
C VAL A 187 4.86 7.99 1.22
N LEU A 188 4.22 7.08 1.96
CA LEU A 188 4.88 6.28 2.99
C LEU A 188 5.94 5.34 2.38
N ILE A 189 5.65 4.70 1.26
CA ILE A 189 6.64 3.86 0.55
C ILE A 189 7.83 4.71 0.08
N ALA A 190 7.59 5.90 -0.48
CA ALA A 190 8.66 6.83 -0.84
C ALA A 190 9.48 7.27 0.38
N ALA A 191 8.84 7.49 1.53
CA ALA A 191 9.52 7.80 2.78
C ALA A 191 10.40 6.62 3.27
N VAL A 192 9.90 5.39 3.21
CA VAL A 192 10.68 4.20 3.56
C VAL A 192 11.86 4.01 2.60
N ALA A 193 11.65 4.18 1.29
CA ALA A 193 12.72 4.12 0.30
C ALA A 193 13.77 5.22 0.52
N SER A 194 13.34 6.41 0.91
CA SER A 194 14.20 7.54 1.26
C SER A 194 15.07 7.23 2.49
N ILE A 195 14.46 6.70 3.55
CA ILE A 195 15.19 6.25 4.76
C ILE A 195 16.21 5.18 4.36
N ALA A 196 15.83 4.22 3.53
CA ALA A 196 16.75 3.20 3.04
C ALA A 196 17.90 3.79 2.19
N ALA A 197 17.67 4.85 1.41
CA ALA A 197 18.72 5.48 0.62
C ALA A 197 19.78 6.20 1.48
N TRP A 198 19.34 6.80 2.60
CA TRP A 198 20.13 7.78 3.35
C TRP A 198 20.58 7.33 4.75
N TRP A 199 19.86 6.44 5.43
CA TRP A 199 20.20 6.06 6.80
C TRP A 199 21.39 5.09 6.85
N PRO A 200 22.47 5.39 7.60
CA PRO A 200 23.60 4.48 7.76
C PRO A 200 23.20 3.21 8.52
N ARG A 201 23.42 2.02 7.93
CA ARG A 201 23.34 0.76 8.66
C ARG A 201 24.66 0.46 9.37
N ARG A 202 24.59 -0.05 10.61
CA ARG A 202 25.76 -0.34 11.46
C ARG A 202 26.62 -1.51 10.93
N SER A 203 26.07 -2.39 10.08
CA SER A 203 26.77 -3.56 9.52
C SER A 203 27.24 -3.31 8.07
N GLY A 204 28.41 -2.69 7.91
CA GLY A 204 29.16 -2.68 6.67
C GLY A 204 28.80 -1.60 5.62
N ARG A 205 29.72 -1.35 4.69
CA ARG A 205 29.53 -0.42 3.55
C ARG A 205 28.47 -0.99 2.61
N ARG A 206 27.23 -0.48 2.68
CA ARG A 206 26.19 -0.73 1.68
C ARG A 206 26.74 -0.36 0.29
N ARG A 207 26.61 -1.28 -0.69
CA ARG A 207 27.08 -1.04 -2.06
C ARG A 207 26.42 0.23 -2.59
N ARG A 208 27.20 1.14 -3.18
CA ARG A 208 26.72 2.41 -3.74
C ARG A 208 25.50 2.21 -4.66
N GLY A 209 25.49 1.14 -5.45
CA GLY A 209 24.39 0.78 -6.34
C GLY A 209 23.04 0.57 -5.63
N VAL A 210 23.02 -0.08 -4.45
CA VAL A 210 21.77 -0.31 -3.69
C VAL A 210 21.19 1.00 -3.16
N ARG A 211 22.05 1.91 -2.67
CA ARG A 211 21.62 3.24 -2.23
C ARG A 211 21.04 4.07 -3.36
N LEU A 212 21.69 4.03 -4.54
CA LEU A 212 21.19 4.71 -5.74
C LEU A 212 19.86 4.13 -6.20
N ALA A 213 19.66 2.81 -6.12
CA ALA A 213 18.40 2.17 -6.46
C ALA A 213 17.26 2.65 -5.54
N TYR A 214 17.48 2.70 -4.22
CA TYR A 214 16.48 3.24 -3.29
C TYR A 214 16.18 4.72 -3.53
N ALA A 215 17.20 5.54 -3.81
CA ALA A 215 17.00 6.95 -4.14
C ALA A 215 16.21 7.11 -5.45
N ALA A 216 16.50 6.31 -6.48
CA ALA A 216 15.79 6.33 -7.75
C ALA A 216 14.32 5.93 -7.58
N VAL A 217 14.04 4.90 -6.77
CA VAL A 217 12.66 4.52 -6.41
C VAL A 217 11.95 5.66 -5.69
N ALA A 218 12.55 6.25 -4.65
CA ALA A 218 11.93 7.32 -3.89
C ALA A 218 11.61 8.55 -4.76
N VAL A 219 12.57 9.01 -5.55
CA VAL A 219 12.39 10.12 -6.51
C VAL A 219 11.36 9.75 -7.57
N GLY A 220 11.40 8.53 -8.09
CA GLY A 220 10.46 8.02 -9.08
C GLY A 220 9.02 8.06 -8.57
N ILE A 221 8.77 7.62 -7.34
CA ILE A 221 7.42 7.64 -6.74
C ILE A 221 6.96 9.08 -6.58
N VAL A 222 7.77 9.96 -6.01
CA VAL A 222 7.41 11.38 -5.83
C VAL A 222 7.11 12.05 -7.16
N LEU A 223 7.97 11.84 -8.16
CA LEU A 223 7.77 12.38 -9.51
C LEU A 223 6.49 11.83 -10.14
N THR A 224 6.22 10.54 -9.99
CA THR A 224 4.98 9.91 -10.50
C THR A 224 3.74 10.55 -9.88
N LEU A 225 3.72 10.76 -8.56
CA LEU A 225 2.61 11.42 -7.87
C LEU A 225 2.41 12.87 -8.36
N VAL A 226 3.49 13.64 -8.50
CA VAL A 226 3.43 15.02 -9.01
C VAL A 226 2.91 15.05 -10.45
N LEU A 227 3.43 14.18 -11.32
CA LEU A 227 2.99 14.11 -12.72
C LEU A 227 1.54 13.66 -12.85
N LEU A 228 1.07 12.75 -11.99
CA LEU A 228 -0.32 12.33 -11.96
C LEU A 228 -1.23 13.51 -11.62
N VAL A 229 -0.92 14.26 -10.56
CA VAL A 229 -1.68 15.47 -10.18
C VAL A 229 -1.67 16.50 -11.32
N LEU A 230 -0.50 16.78 -11.91
CA LEU A 230 -0.40 17.72 -13.03
C LEU A 230 -1.19 17.26 -14.26
N GLY A 231 -1.15 15.97 -14.59
CA GLY A 231 -1.88 15.40 -15.72
C GLY A 231 -3.39 15.47 -15.54
N VAL A 232 -3.89 15.18 -14.33
CA VAL A 232 -5.31 15.31 -14.00
C VAL A 232 -5.75 16.78 -14.04
N VAL A 233 -5.02 17.69 -13.40
CA VAL A 233 -5.38 19.13 -13.33
C VAL A 233 -5.29 19.81 -14.70
N SER A 234 -4.33 19.44 -15.54
CA SER A 234 -4.21 19.95 -16.91
C SER A 234 -5.29 19.39 -17.86
N GLY A 235 -6.08 18.41 -17.41
CA GLY A 235 -7.10 17.77 -18.23
C GLY A 235 -6.53 16.93 -19.36
N LEU A 236 -5.30 16.40 -19.21
CA LEU A 236 -4.64 15.56 -20.20
C LEU A 236 -5.45 14.30 -20.53
N GLU A 237 -6.28 13.82 -19.60
CA GLU A 237 -7.24 12.74 -19.84
C GLU A 237 -8.23 13.06 -20.97
N ARG A 238 -8.56 14.34 -21.19
CA ARG A 238 -9.45 14.78 -22.28
C ARG A 238 -8.84 14.57 -23.66
N THR A 239 -7.52 14.34 -23.76
CA THR A 239 -6.85 14.00 -25.02
C THR A 239 -6.91 12.50 -25.32
N GLY A 240 -7.59 11.70 -24.49
CA GLY A 240 -7.68 10.24 -24.62
C GLY A 240 -6.47 9.49 -24.05
N PHE A 241 -5.53 10.18 -23.39
CA PHE A 241 -4.40 9.52 -22.72
C PHE A 241 -4.81 9.10 -21.30
N PRO A 242 -4.67 7.82 -20.91
CA PRO A 242 -5.11 7.32 -19.62
C PRO A 242 -4.10 7.66 -18.51
N VAL A 243 -4.07 8.93 -18.09
CA VAL A 243 -3.08 9.48 -17.14
C VAL A 243 -3.04 8.68 -15.84
N VAL A 244 -4.20 8.44 -15.23
CA VAL A 244 -4.29 7.76 -13.92
C VAL A 244 -3.83 6.31 -14.03
N LEU A 245 -4.31 5.53 -15.02
CA LEU A 245 -3.86 4.16 -15.27
C LEU A 245 -2.33 4.08 -15.42
N VAL A 246 -1.74 4.97 -16.22
CA VAL A 246 -0.28 4.97 -16.45
C VAL A 246 0.45 5.33 -15.15
N GLY A 247 0.00 6.37 -14.45
CA GLY A 247 0.61 6.79 -13.18
C GLY A 247 0.55 5.71 -12.10
N GLU A 248 -0.60 5.08 -11.91
CA GLU A 248 -0.77 3.96 -10.97
C GLU A 248 0.08 2.75 -11.36
N SER A 249 0.15 2.41 -12.65
CA SER A 249 0.98 1.31 -13.16
C SER A 249 2.46 1.56 -12.90
N VAL A 250 2.95 2.79 -13.12
CA VAL A 250 4.33 3.19 -12.83
C VAL A 250 4.60 3.15 -11.32
N ALA A 251 3.68 3.65 -10.49
CA ALA A 251 3.81 3.60 -9.04
C ALA A 251 3.89 2.15 -8.51
N LEU A 252 3.05 1.24 -9.03
CA LEU A 252 3.08 -0.19 -8.71
C LEU A 252 4.37 -0.86 -9.19
N ALA A 253 4.87 -0.51 -10.37
CA ALA A 253 6.15 -1.02 -10.86
C ALA A 253 7.31 -0.57 -9.96
N LEU A 254 7.33 0.70 -9.53
CA LEU A 254 8.32 1.22 -8.59
C LEU A 254 8.24 0.55 -7.21
N PHE A 255 7.02 0.27 -6.73
CA PHE A 255 6.80 -0.53 -5.53
C PHE A 255 7.37 -1.95 -5.67
N ALA A 256 7.15 -2.64 -6.80
CA ALA A 256 7.75 -3.94 -7.06
C ALA A 256 9.29 -3.87 -7.10
N VAL A 257 9.85 -2.84 -7.74
CA VAL A 257 11.30 -2.62 -7.79
C VAL A 257 11.87 -2.38 -6.38
N PHE A 258 11.20 -1.59 -5.54
CA PHE A 258 11.59 -1.39 -4.14
C PHE A 258 11.74 -2.73 -3.41
N TRP A 259 10.72 -3.58 -3.49
CA TRP A 259 10.70 -4.88 -2.83
C TRP A 259 11.70 -5.86 -3.43
N LEU A 260 11.95 -5.80 -4.75
CA LEU A 260 12.99 -6.58 -5.40
C LEU A 260 14.38 -6.20 -4.88
N VAL A 261 14.70 -4.90 -4.84
CA VAL A 261 15.97 -4.40 -4.29
C VAL A 261 16.13 -4.83 -2.84
N GLN A 262 15.08 -4.67 -2.02
CA GLN A 262 15.10 -5.08 -0.61
C GLN A 262 15.24 -6.59 -0.44
N THR A 263 14.63 -7.40 -1.31
CA THR A 263 14.75 -8.86 -1.30
C THR A 263 16.17 -9.29 -1.61
N VAL A 264 16.78 -8.72 -2.65
CA VAL A 264 18.16 -9.03 -3.06
C VAL A 264 19.14 -8.60 -1.97
N GLU A 265 18.97 -7.41 -1.42
CA GLU A 265 19.86 -6.90 -0.38
C GLU A 265 19.78 -7.75 0.90
N LEU A 266 18.56 -7.99 1.39
CA LEU A 266 18.32 -8.67 2.66
C LEU A 266 18.18 -10.18 2.49
N TRP A 267 18.63 -10.75 1.37
CA TRP A 267 18.49 -12.18 1.11
C TRP A 267 19.18 -12.96 2.23
N ASN A 268 20.44 -12.65 2.55
CA ASN A 268 21.21 -13.43 3.51
C ASN A 268 21.13 -12.95 4.97
N ASP A 269 20.28 -11.96 5.27
CA ASP A 269 20.12 -11.44 6.63
C ASP A 269 19.19 -12.33 7.46
N VAL A 270 19.61 -12.64 8.69
CA VAL A 270 18.92 -13.57 9.61
C VAL A 270 17.83 -12.87 10.43
N ASP A 271 17.92 -11.55 10.58
CA ASP A 271 16.91 -10.65 11.16
C ASP A 271 17.34 -9.18 10.91
N PRO A 272 16.42 -8.19 10.88
CA PRO A 272 16.81 -6.82 11.20
C PRO A 272 17.37 -6.82 12.63
N PRO A 273 18.52 -6.19 12.91
CA PRO A 273 19.18 -6.32 14.21
C PRO A 273 18.20 -6.04 15.34
N LEU A 274 17.99 -7.04 16.20
CA LEU A 274 17.33 -6.88 17.49
C LEU A 274 18.11 -5.78 18.22
N ARG A 275 17.55 -4.57 18.31
CA ARG A 275 18.13 -3.55 19.20
C ARG A 275 17.90 -4.06 20.62
N GLU A 276 18.99 -4.48 21.26
CA GLU A 276 19.20 -4.25 22.69
C GLU A 276 19.30 -2.74 22.95
#